data_AF-A0A966XIK9-F1
#
_entry.id   AF-A0A966XIK9-F1
#
_cell.length_a   1.000
_cell.length_b   1.000
_cell.length_c   1.000
_cell.angle_alpha   90.00
_cell.angle_beta   90.00
_cell.angle_gamma   90.00
#
_symmetry.space_group_name_H-M   'P 1'
#
loop_
_entity.id
_entity.type
_entity.pdbx_description
1 polymer ?
#
loop_
_entity_poly.entity_id
_entity_poly.type
_entity_poly.pdbx_seq_one_letter_code
_entity_poly.pdbx_strand_id
1 'polypeptide(L)'
;MLTVYLSGEIHTDWRDQIVSGANDLNVIFTGPVTDHEASDVVMHGAEHQHALKEVDAAALAVVESPNQVVEILNYVLNGTLPSA
;
A
#
# COMPACT_ATOMS: atom_id res chain seq x y z
N MET A 1 21.43 3.04 -18.22
CA MET A 1 20.40 3.49 -17.28
C MET A 1 20.16 2.38 -16.29
N LEU A 2 20.58 2.58 -15.04
CA LEU A 2 20.44 1.58 -13.98
C LEU A 2 19.12 1.83 -13.24
N THR A 3 18.33 0.80 -12.99
CA THR A 3 17.11 0.92 -12.16
C THR A 3 17.39 0.38 -10.77
N VAL A 4 17.08 1.17 -9.74
CA VAL A 4 17.29 0.83 -8.33
C VAL A 4 15.96 0.91 -7.58
N TYR A 5 15.53 -0.21 -6.99
CA TYR A 5 14.35 -0.26 -6.13
C TYR A 5 14.76 0.01 -4.68
N LEU A 6 14.24 1.09 -4.10
CA LEU A 6 14.46 1.42 -2.70
C LEU A 6 13.45 0.64 -1.85
N SER A 7 13.85 -0.47 -1.23
CA SER A 7 13.02 -1.18 -0.23
C SER A 7 13.32 -0.65 1.17
N GLY A 8 12.31 -0.43 1.99
CA GLY A 8 12.48 0.13 3.34
C GLY A 8 11.27 0.93 3.81
N GLU A 9 11.39 1.50 5.00
CA GLU A 9 10.32 2.26 5.66
C GLU A 9 9.88 3.51 4.86
N ILE A 10 8.67 3.98 5.16
CA ILE A 10 7.95 5.02 4.40
C ILE A 10 7.61 6.26 5.23
N HIS A 11 8.05 6.32 6.50
CA HIS A 11 7.73 7.35 7.48
C HIS A 11 8.85 8.39 7.66
N THR A 12 10.01 8.24 6.99
CA THR A 12 11.06 9.27 6.95
C THR A 12 11.44 9.66 5.51
N ASP A 13 12.23 10.73 5.38
CA ASP A 13 12.62 11.38 4.12
C ASP A 13 13.87 10.77 3.44
N TRP A 14 14.37 9.63 3.94
CA TRP A 14 15.63 9.04 3.46
C TRP A 14 15.66 8.75 1.95
N ARG A 15 14.50 8.44 1.35
CA ARG A 15 14.36 8.18 -0.09
C ARG A 15 14.62 9.46 -0.89
N ASP A 16 14.04 10.56 -0.45
CA ASP A 16 14.20 11.88 -1.09
C ASP A 16 15.66 12.35 -1.00
N GLN A 17 16.32 12.08 0.14
CA GLN A 17 17.74 12.37 0.32
C GLN A 17 18.63 11.58 -0.68
N ILE A 18 18.36 10.29 -0.90
CA ILE A 18 19.10 9.48 -1.87
C ILE A 18 18.86 9.95 -3.30
N VAL A 19 17.60 10.21 -3.68
CA VAL A 19 17.24 10.70 -5.01
C VAL A 19 17.94 12.04 -5.28
N SER A 20 17.87 12.97 -4.32
CA SER A 20 18.53 14.27 -4.43
C SER A 20 20.06 14.17 -4.51
N GLY A 21 20.67 13.29 -3.71
CA GLY A 21 22.12 13.06 -3.73
C GLY A 21 22.63 12.38 -5.00
N ALA A 22 21.75 11.73 -5.77
CA ALA A 22 22.08 11.00 -6.99
C ALA A 22 21.64 11.71 -8.28
N ASN A 23 21.27 13.00 -8.21
CA ASN A 23 20.73 13.78 -9.35
C ASN A 23 21.65 13.80 -10.59
N ASP A 24 22.96 13.67 -10.42
CA ASP A 24 23.94 13.67 -11.53
C ASP A 24 24.23 12.27 -12.10
N LEU A 25 23.58 11.23 -11.60
CA LEU A 25 23.80 9.84 -12.02
C LEU A 25 22.73 9.36 -13.01
N ASN A 26 23.13 8.52 -13.97
CA ASN A 26 22.20 7.90 -14.93
C ASN A 26 21.46 6.69 -14.29
N VAL A 27 20.67 6.98 -13.25
CA VAL A 27 19.94 6.03 -12.41
C VAL A 27 18.46 6.42 -12.35
N ILE A 28 17.57 5.44 -12.42
CA ILE A 28 16.14 5.58 -12.13
C ILE A 28 15.87 4.92 -10.78
N PHE A 29 15.22 5.64 -9.87
CA PHE A 29 14.76 5.08 -8.60
C PHE A 29 13.28 4.71 -8.69
N THR A 30 12.94 3.56 -8.09
CA THR A 30 11.56 3.10 -7.88
C THR A 30 11.38 2.71 -6.41
N GLY A 31 10.14 2.62 -5.94
CA GLY A 31 9.84 2.29 -4.55
C GLY A 31 8.39 1.84 -4.36
N PRO A 32 8.04 1.39 -3.15
CA PRO A 32 6.66 1.09 -2.79
C PRO A 32 5.81 2.37 -2.87
N VAL A 33 4.51 2.19 -3.10
CA VAL A 33 3.53 3.29 -2.98
C VAL A 33 3.56 3.77 -1.53
N THR A 34 3.95 5.02 -1.33
CA THR A 34 3.99 5.68 -0.02
C THR A 34 2.76 6.56 0.21
N ASP A 35 1.90 6.68 -0.80
CA ASP A 35 0.61 7.35 -0.69
C ASP A 35 -0.38 6.40 -0.02
N HIS A 36 -0.63 6.65 1.27
CA HIS A 36 -1.59 5.88 2.04
C HIS A 36 -3.00 5.97 1.45
N GLU A 37 -3.37 7.10 0.83
CA GLU A 37 -4.68 7.31 0.22
C GLU A 37 -4.87 6.53 -1.09
N ALA A 38 -3.78 6.02 -1.68
CA ALA A 38 -3.84 5.16 -2.86
C ALA A 38 -4.18 3.69 -2.54
N SER A 39 -4.34 3.32 -1.26
CA SER A 39 -4.65 1.95 -0.85
C SER A 39 -6.16 1.74 -0.68
N ASP A 40 -6.84 1.36 -1.77
CA ASP A 40 -8.30 1.11 -1.75
C ASP A 40 -8.69 -0.08 -0.85
N VAL A 41 -7.88 -1.15 -0.80
CA VAL A 41 -8.11 -2.34 0.03
C VAL A 41 -6.81 -2.82 0.64
N VAL A 42 -6.79 -2.98 1.96
CA VAL A 42 -5.64 -3.49 2.71
C VAL A 42 -5.96 -4.88 3.25
N MET A 43 -5.02 -5.82 3.09
CA MET A 43 -5.16 -7.20 3.57
C MET A 43 -4.02 -7.58 4.51
N HIS A 44 -4.36 -7.98 5.73
CA HIS A 44 -3.43 -8.59 6.68
C HIS A 44 -4.16 -9.43 7.74
N GLY A 45 -3.43 -10.29 8.44
CA GLY A 45 -3.95 -11.03 9.58
C GLY A 45 -4.19 -10.13 10.80
N ALA A 46 -5.05 -10.58 11.72
CA ALA A 46 -5.44 -9.84 12.93
C ALA A 46 -4.25 -9.49 13.85
N GLU A 47 -3.20 -10.29 13.82
CA GLU A 47 -1.95 -10.06 14.57
C GLU A 47 -1.20 -8.78 14.14
N HIS A 48 -1.53 -8.24 12.96
CA HIS A 48 -0.87 -7.06 12.39
C HIS A 48 -1.68 -5.77 12.55
N GLN A 49 -2.91 -5.83 13.08
CA GLN A 49 -3.80 -4.66 13.23
C GLN A 49 -3.13 -3.51 13.98
N HIS A 50 -2.43 -3.79 15.09
CA HIS A 50 -1.82 -2.74 15.89
C HIS A 50 -0.61 -2.10 15.18
N ALA A 51 0.12 -2.89 14.40
CA ALA A 51 1.28 -2.45 13.64
C ALA A 51 0.87 -1.67 12.37
N LEU A 52 -0.32 -1.93 11.83
CA LEU A 52 -0.81 -1.36 10.57
C LEU A 52 -2.00 -0.41 10.74
N LYS A 53 -2.34 -0.02 11.97
CA LYS A 53 -3.48 0.86 12.29
C LYS A 53 -3.56 2.17 11.48
N GLU A 54 -2.42 2.74 11.09
CA GLU A 54 -2.35 3.98 10.29
C GLU A 54 -2.66 3.70 8.81
N VAL A 55 -2.30 2.50 8.33
CA VAL A 55 -2.65 2.01 7.00
C VAL A 55 -4.14 1.63 6.95
N ASP A 56 -4.66 0.99 8.00
CA ASP A 56 -6.09 0.70 8.16
C ASP A 56 -6.95 1.96 8.13
N ALA A 57 -6.50 3.02 8.82
CA ALA A 57 -7.24 4.28 8.87
C ALA A 57 -7.33 4.99 7.52
N ALA A 58 -6.38 4.74 6.62
CA ALA A 58 -6.38 5.31 5.27
C ALA A 58 -7.14 4.45 4.25
N ALA A 59 -7.37 3.17 4.54
CA ALA A 59 -8.01 2.25 3.63
C ALA A 59 -9.54 2.42 3.58
N LEU A 60 -10.13 2.23 2.39
CA LEU A 60 -11.60 2.18 2.25
C LEU A 60 -12.18 0.86 2.79
N ALA A 61 -11.38 -0.22 2.79
CA ALA A 61 -11.72 -1.48 3.41
C ALA A 61 -10.47 -2.23 3.90
N VAL A 62 -10.61 -2.90 5.05
CA VAL A 62 -9.60 -3.81 5.62
C VAL A 62 -10.19 -5.23 5.62
N VAL A 63 -9.42 -6.20 5.12
CA VAL A 63 -9.84 -7.59 4.99
C VAL A 63 -8.80 -8.57 5.52
N GLU A 64 -9.25 -9.75 5.92
CA GLU A 64 -8.38 -10.81 6.47
C GLU A 64 -8.19 -11.98 5.48
N SER A 65 -8.95 -12.00 4.38
CA SER A 65 -8.93 -13.10 3.41
C SER A 65 -9.21 -12.64 1.97
N PRO A 66 -8.71 -13.38 0.96
CA PRO A 66 -9.02 -13.10 -0.45
C PRO A 66 -10.52 -13.13 -0.79
N ASN A 67 -11.32 -13.95 -0.11
CA ASN A 67 -12.76 -14.02 -0.38
C ASN A 67 -13.47 -12.71 -0.03
N GLN A 68 -13.08 -12.04 1.05
CA GLN A 68 -13.66 -10.76 1.46
C GLN A 68 -13.38 -9.66 0.42
N VAL A 69 -12.24 -9.72 -0.28
CA VAL A 69 -11.96 -8.81 -1.42
C VAL A 69 -12.99 -9.01 -2.53
N VAL A 70 -13.25 -10.26 -2.90
CA VAL A 70 -14.23 -10.60 -3.96
C VAL A 70 -15.63 -10.17 -3.57
N GLU A 71 -16.01 -10.35 -2.30
CA GLU A 71 -17.28 -9.90 -1.74
C GLU A 71 -17.45 -8.38 -1.81
N ILE A 72 -16.44 -7.61 -1.40
CA ILE A 72 -16.44 -6.15 -1.51
C ILE A 72 -16.56 -5.71 -2.96
N LEU A 73 -15.80 -6.31 -3.87
CA LEU A 73 -15.87 -5.99 -5.31
C LEU A 73 -17.26 -6.29 -5.88
N ASN A 74 -17.88 -7.41 -5.50
CA ASN A 74 -19.22 -7.76 -5.95
C ASN A 74 -20.28 -6.79 -5.40
N TYR A 75 -20.12 -6.35 -4.15
CA TYR A 75 -20.99 -5.33 -3.57
C TYR A 75 -20.86 -3.99 -4.29
N VAL A 76 -19.64 -3.49 -4.49
CA VAL A 76 -19.39 -2.19 -5.13
C VAL A 76 -19.87 -2.18 -6.58
N LEU A 77 -19.61 -3.25 -7.34
CA LEU A 77 -19.91 -3.29 -8.77
C LEU A 77 -21.36 -3.65 -9.06
N ASN A 78 -21.97 -4.54 -8.26
CA ASN A 78 -23.26 -5.15 -8.57
C ASN A 78 -24.33 -4.91 -7.50
N GLY A 79 -24.02 -4.18 -6.42
CA GLY A 79 -24.96 -3.92 -5.32
C GLY A 79 -25.40 -5.17 -4.54
N THR A 80 -24.63 -6.26 -4.65
CA THR A 80 -24.98 -7.56 -4.04
C THR A 80 -24.28 -7.71 -2.69
N LEU A 81 -25.05 -7.86 -1.61
CA LEU A 81 -24.48 -8.08 -0.28
C LEU A 81 -23.87 -9.48 -0.15
N PRO A 82 -22.81 -9.64 0.65
CA PRO A 82 -22.26 -10.95 0.98
C PRO A 82 -23.31 -11.82 1.66
N SER A 83 -23.33 -13.11 1.34
CA SER A 83 -24.15 -14.09 2.05
C SER A 83 -23.58 -14.31 3.45
N ALA A 84 -24.44 -14.34 4.47
CA ALA A 84 -24.06 -14.59 5.86
C ALA A 84 -23.56 -16.02 6.11
#